data_AF-A0A7Y0X4X3-F1
#
_entry.id   AF-A0A7Y0X4X3-F1
#
_cell.length_a   1.000
_cell.length_b   1.000
_cell.length_c   1.000
_cell.angle_alpha   90.00
_cell.angle_beta   90.00
_cell.angle_gamma   90.00
#
_symmetry.space_group_name_H-M   'P 1'
#
loop_
_entity.id
_entity.type
_entity.pdbx_description
1 polymer ?
#
loop_
_entity_poly.entity_id
_entity_poly.type
_entity_poly.pdbx_seq_one_letter_code
_entity_poly.pdbx_strand_id
1 'polypeptide(L)'
;DKSVREQIQIVTKCDINLCGDKTPERKINHYDTSSAHIYQSVNNSLERLNVDEIDVLLIHRPDVLMDADEVAEAFSELHKVDKLK
;
A
#
# COMPACT_ATOMS: atom_id res chain seq x y z
N ASP A 1 -2.97 -21.02 0.02
CA ASP A 1 -1.93 -21.99 -0.36
C ASP A 1 -0.98 -21.28 -1.33
N LYS A 2 0.34 -21.33 -1.10
CA LYS A 2 1.31 -20.70 -2.01
C LYS A 2 1.27 -21.34 -3.41
N SER A 3 0.74 -22.57 -3.53
CA SER A 3 0.63 -23.31 -4.79
C SER A 3 -0.20 -22.63 -5.88
N VAL A 4 -1.08 -21.69 -5.52
CA VAL A 4 -1.94 -20.97 -6.48
C VAL A 4 -1.46 -19.53 -6.76
N ARG A 5 -0.37 -19.06 -6.13
CA ARG A 5 0.08 -17.65 -6.26
C ARG A 5 0.29 -17.24 -7.73
N GLU A 6 0.92 -18.11 -8.52
CA GLU A 6 1.20 -17.88 -9.95
C GLU A 6 -0.06 -17.95 -10.85
N GLN A 7 -1.20 -18.38 -10.30
CA GLN A 7 -2.46 -18.55 -11.04
C GLN A 7 -3.43 -17.38 -10.80
N ILE A 8 -3.07 -16.43 -9.94
CA ILE A 8 -3.91 -15.30 -9.56
C ILE A 8 -3.13 -13.99 -9.68
N GLN A 9 -3.88 -12.89 -9.79
CA GLN A 9 -3.34 -11.54 -9.69
C GLN A 9 -3.86 -10.88 -8.42
N ILE A 10 -2.95 -10.33 -7.62
CA ILE A 10 -3.27 -9.64 -6.38
C ILE A 10 -3.30 -8.14 -6.64
N VAL A 11 -4.52 -7.59 -6.59
CA VAL A 11 -4.75 -6.15 -6.61
C VAL A 11 -5.09 -5.68 -5.20
N THR A 12 -4.36 -4.69 -4.71
CA THR A 12 -4.66 -4.04 -3.42
C THR A 12 -4.45 -2.53 -3.52
N LYS A 13 -4.68 -1.83 -2.40
CA LYS A 13 -4.74 -0.37 -2.34
C LYS A 13 -4.23 0.15 -1.00
N CYS A 14 -3.71 1.37 -0.99
CA CYS A 14 -3.28 2.12 0.19
C CYS A 14 -3.68 3.60 0.05
N ASP A 15 -3.58 4.35 1.18
CA ASP A 15 -3.77 5.81 1.39
C ASP A 15 -4.75 6.15 2.54
N ILE A 16 -5.81 5.36 2.76
CA ILE A 16 -6.89 5.73 3.70
C ILE A 16 -6.50 5.35 5.13
N ASN A 17 -6.32 6.36 5.97
CA ASN A 17 -6.23 6.21 7.41
C ASN A 17 -7.61 6.38 8.06
N LEU A 18 -8.22 5.24 8.43
CA LEU A 18 -9.47 5.21 9.20
C LEU A 18 -9.18 5.27 10.70
N CYS A 19 -10.07 5.94 11.44
CA CYS A 19 -10.17 5.85 12.89
C CYS A 19 -10.75 4.50 13.31
N GLY A 20 -10.32 4.01 14.48
CA GLY A 20 -10.86 2.80 15.09
C GLY A 20 -10.05 2.35 16.30
N ASP A 21 -10.52 1.30 16.98
CA ASP A 21 -9.91 0.80 18.22
C ASP A 21 -8.44 0.38 18.06
N LYS A 22 -8.05 -0.02 16.85
CA LYS A 22 -6.67 -0.42 16.52
C LYS A 22 -5.73 0.76 16.24
N THR A 23 -6.26 1.96 16.09
CA THR A 23 -5.51 3.18 15.73
C THR A 23 -6.03 4.37 16.54
N PRO A 24 -5.93 4.32 17.89
CA PRO A 24 -6.49 5.34 18.79
C PRO A 24 -5.82 6.72 18.67
N GLU A 25 -4.64 6.78 18.05
CA GLU A 25 -3.91 8.01 17.73
C GLU A 25 -4.60 8.83 16.63
N ARG A 26 -5.33 8.17 15.71
CA ARG A 26 -6.04 8.84 14.62
C ARG A 26 -7.31 9.48 15.13
N LYS A 27 -7.40 10.81 15.00
CA LYS A 27 -8.55 11.60 15.46
C LYS A 27 -9.57 11.87 14.38
N ILE A 28 -9.18 11.77 13.11
CA ILE A 28 -10.04 11.99 11.95
C ILE A 28 -9.67 11.00 10.85
N ASN A 29 -10.66 10.57 10.07
CA ASN A 29 -10.40 9.82 8.84
C ASN A 29 -9.74 10.76 7.82
N HIS A 30 -8.63 10.34 7.25
CA HIS A 30 -7.87 11.17 6.29
C HIS A 30 -7.16 10.28 5.26
N TYR A 31 -6.64 10.93 4.23
CA TYR A 31 -5.72 10.32 3.28
C TYR A 31 -4.28 10.64 3.69
N ASP A 32 -3.39 9.70 3.43
CA ASP A 32 -1.95 9.81 3.66
C ASP A 32 -1.24 9.13 2.49
N THR A 33 -0.82 9.93 1.53
CA THR A 33 -0.06 9.48 0.36
C THR A 33 1.45 9.63 0.53
N SER A 34 1.94 9.83 1.77
CA SER A 34 3.37 9.90 2.04
C SER A 34 4.07 8.57 1.73
N SER A 35 5.35 8.65 1.36
CA SER A 35 6.20 7.48 1.12
C SER A 35 6.16 6.51 2.30
N ALA A 36 6.30 7.05 3.53
CA ALA A 36 6.32 6.25 4.75
C ALA A 36 5.03 5.41 4.90
N HIS A 37 3.87 6.01 4.64
CA HIS A 37 2.59 5.30 4.71
C HIS A 37 2.45 4.26 3.60
N ILE A 38 2.90 4.56 2.38
CA ILE A 38 2.89 3.62 1.26
C ILE A 38 3.73 2.39 1.58
N TYR A 39 4.99 2.56 2.00
CA TYR A 39 5.87 1.44 2.38
C TYR A 39 5.27 0.59 3.50
N GLN A 40 4.76 1.23 4.55
CA GLN A 40 4.13 0.53 5.67
C GLN A 40 2.91 -0.28 5.20
N SER A 41 2.07 0.32 4.35
CA SER A 41 0.87 -0.32 3.82
C SER A 41 1.16 -1.51 2.90
N VAL A 42 2.22 -1.42 2.10
CA VAL A 42 2.69 -2.54 1.26
C VAL A 42 3.22 -3.67 2.12
N ASN A 43 4.12 -3.41 3.06
CA ASN A 43 4.65 -4.44 3.97
C ASN A 43 3.52 -5.14 4.75
N ASN A 44 2.56 -4.37 5.28
CA ASN A 44 1.40 -4.93 5.96
C ASN A 44 0.52 -5.78 5.03
N SER A 45 0.41 -5.41 3.75
CA SER A 45 -0.39 -6.17 2.78
C SER A 45 0.28 -7.50 2.43
N LEU A 46 1.59 -7.49 2.19
CA LEU A 46 2.40 -8.69 1.97
C LEU A 46 2.28 -9.67 3.14
N GLU A 47 2.44 -9.17 4.37
CA GLU A 47 2.30 -9.98 5.59
C GLU A 47 0.90 -10.59 5.72
N ARG A 48 -0.17 -9.78 5.60
CA ARG A 48 -1.55 -10.27 5.75
C ARG A 48 -1.96 -11.28 4.69
N LEU A 49 -1.49 -11.10 3.46
CA LEU A 49 -1.78 -11.98 2.34
C LEU A 49 -0.83 -13.19 2.29
N ASN A 50 0.25 -13.17 3.09
CA ASN A 50 1.32 -14.16 3.12
C ASN A 50 1.93 -14.39 1.73
N VAL A 51 2.28 -13.28 1.06
CA VAL A 51 2.91 -13.23 -0.26
C VAL A 51 4.10 -12.28 -0.25
N ASP A 52 4.99 -12.44 -1.22
CA ASP A 52 6.22 -11.66 -1.31
C ASP A 52 6.12 -10.48 -2.31
N GLU A 53 5.14 -10.52 -3.23
CA GLU A 53 4.89 -9.51 -4.28
C GLU A 53 3.38 -9.25 -4.50
N ILE A 54 3.03 -8.00 -4.81
CA ILE A 54 1.70 -7.54 -5.25
C ILE A 54 1.73 -7.22 -6.75
N ASP A 55 0.75 -7.72 -7.52
CA ASP A 55 0.67 -7.47 -8.97
C ASP A 55 0.27 -6.04 -9.32
N VAL A 56 -0.65 -5.44 -8.56
CA VAL A 56 -1.07 -4.04 -8.75
C VAL A 56 -1.33 -3.38 -7.40
N LEU A 57 -0.64 -2.29 -7.13
CA LEU A 57 -0.95 -1.36 -6.05
C LEU A 57 -1.67 -0.13 -6.60
N LEU A 58 -2.79 0.24 -5.99
CA LEU A 58 -3.55 1.44 -6.33
C LEU A 58 -3.50 2.44 -5.18
N ILE A 59 -3.36 3.73 -5.49
CA ILE A 59 -3.81 4.79 -4.60
C ILE A 59 -5.34 4.74 -4.57
N HIS A 60 -5.96 4.54 -3.41
CA HIS A 60 -7.39 4.22 -3.31
C HIS A 60 -8.27 5.44 -3.67
N ARG A 61 -7.83 6.64 -3.31
CA ARG A 61 -8.55 7.91 -3.49
C ARG A 61 -7.58 9.04 -3.86
N PRO A 62 -8.02 10.02 -4.66
CA PRO A 62 -7.26 11.25 -4.83
C PRO A 62 -7.09 11.97 -3.49
N ASP A 63 -5.84 12.15 -3.07
CA ASP A 63 -5.46 12.95 -1.92
C ASP A 63 -5.09 14.37 -2.39
N VAL A 64 -5.76 15.39 -1.82
CA VAL A 64 -5.52 16.80 -2.17
C VAL A 64 -4.13 17.26 -1.73
N LEU A 65 -3.53 16.56 -0.76
CA LEU A 65 -2.20 16.84 -0.24
C LEU A 65 -1.10 15.98 -0.91
N MET A 66 -1.45 15.19 -1.93
CA MET A 66 -0.50 14.31 -2.61
C MET A 66 0.64 15.09 -3.26
N ASP A 67 1.86 14.67 -2.94
CA ASP A 67 3.04 14.96 -3.75
C ASP A 67 3.22 13.83 -4.77
N ALA A 68 3.04 14.14 -6.05
CA ALA A 68 3.09 13.14 -7.12
C ALA A 68 4.50 12.56 -7.31
N ASP A 69 5.54 13.36 -7.09
CA ASP A 69 6.93 12.92 -7.25
C ASP A 69 7.29 11.97 -6.10
N GLU A 70 6.87 12.28 -4.87
CA GLU A 70 7.06 11.40 -3.71
C GLU A 70 6.38 10.04 -3.90
N VAL A 71 5.13 10.02 -4.38
CA VAL A 71 4.41 8.77 -4.68
C VAL A 71 5.09 7.98 -5.78
N ALA A 72 5.53 8.66 -6.86
CA ALA A 72 6.21 8.02 -7.98
C ALA A 72 7.56 7.40 -7.55
N GLU A 73 8.31 8.07 -6.68
CA GLU A 73 9.55 7.55 -6.11
C GLU A 73 9.29 6.31 -5.25
N ALA A 74 8.30 6.37 -4.34
CA ALA A 74 7.93 5.23 -3.51
C ALA A 74 7.54 4.00 -4.34
N PHE A 75 6.72 4.18 -5.38
CA PHE A 75 6.34 3.10 -6.30
C PHE A 75 7.54 2.56 -7.07
N SER A 76 8.41 3.45 -7.56
CA SER A 76 9.61 3.06 -8.31
C SER A 76 10.57 2.23 -7.45
N GLU A 77 10.80 2.62 -6.21
CA GLU A 77 11.66 1.87 -5.29
C GLU A 77 11.04 0.53 -4.89
N LEU A 78 9.74 0.48 -4.63
CA LEU A 78 9.03 -0.77 -4.34
C LEU A 78 9.04 -1.75 -5.51
N HIS A 79 8.99 -1.23 -6.74
CA HIS A 79 9.15 -2.02 -7.96
C HIS A 79 10.58 -2.54 -8.12
N LYS A 80 11.59 -1.70 -7.89
CA LYS A 80 13.02 -2.10 -7.94
C LYS A 80 13.39 -3.22 -6.98
N VAL A 81 12.64 -3.38 -5.88
CA VAL A 81 12.87 -4.43 -4.87
C VAL A 81 11.86 -5.57 -4.96
N ASP A 82 11.18 -5.73 -6.11
CA ASP A 82 10.27 -6.83 -6.45
C ASP A 82 9.09 -7.00 -5.46
N LYS A 83 8.69 -5.93 -4.76
CA LYS A 83 7.47 -5.94 -3.92
C LYS A 83 6.22 -5.60 -4.72
N LEU A 84 6.40 -4.83 -5.78
CA LEU A 84 5.36 -4.47 -6.75
C LEU A 84 5.81 -4.88 -8.15
N LYS A 85 4.90 -5.47 -8.91
CA LYS A 85 5.14 -5.82 -10.31
C LYS A 85 5.14 -4.62 -11.25
#